data_AF-A7SC21-F1
#
_entry.id   AF-A7SC21-F1
#
_cell.length_a   1.000
_cell.length_b   1.000
_cell.length_c   1.000
_cell.angle_alpha   90.00
_cell.angle_beta   90.00
_cell.angle_gamma   90.00
#
_symmetry.space_group_name_H-M   'P 1'
#
loop_
_entity.id
_entity.type
_entity.pdbx_description
1 polymer ?
#
loop_
_entity_poly.entity_id
_entity_poly.type
_entity_poly.pdbx_seq_one_letter_code
_entity_poly.pdbx_strand_id
1 'polypeptide(L)' 'CDFCGKVYCRKYVLKIHMRTHTGFKPLKCKFCDKSFSDPSNMKKHVKLHETENTVHKCKHCGRSFVRYRGLLNHIK' A
#
# COMPACT_ATOMS: atom_id res chain seq x y z
N CYS A 1 25.04 -3.75 -5.73
CA CYS A 1 24.31 -4.86 -5.10
C CYS A 1 25.04 -6.11 -5.51
N ASP A 2 25.53 -6.86 -4.55
CA ASP A 2 26.51 -7.91 -4.84
C ASP A 2 25.87 -9.15 -5.48
N PHE A 3 24.54 -9.31 -5.33
CA PHE A 3 23.78 -10.41 -5.93
C PHE A 3 23.38 -10.18 -7.40
N CYS A 4 23.23 -8.93 -7.85
CA CYS A 4 22.66 -8.65 -9.18
C CYS A 4 23.28 -7.46 -9.92
N GLY A 5 24.40 -6.91 -9.41
CA GLY A 5 25.12 -5.80 -10.04
C GLY A 5 24.43 -4.44 -9.99
N LYS A 6 23.16 -4.35 -9.53
CA LYS A 6 22.44 -3.06 -9.48
C LYS A 6 23.11 -2.05 -8.57
N VAL A 7 23.27 -0.82 -9.07
CA VAL A 7 23.86 0.32 -8.36
C VAL A 7 22.77 1.24 -7.83
N TYR A 8 22.96 1.74 -6.62
CA TYR A 8 22.04 2.68 -5.97
C TYR A 8 22.83 3.83 -5.36
N CYS A 9 22.42 5.07 -5.62
CA CYS A 9 23.10 6.26 -5.10
C CYS A 9 22.88 6.46 -3.58
N ARG A 10 21.92 5.77 -2.97
CA ARG A 10 21.56 5.93 -1.56
C ARG A 10 21.65 4.59 -0.82
N LYS A 11 22.39 4.57 0.30
CA LYS A 11 22.59 3.37 1.14
C LYS A 11 21.28 2.73 1.60
N TYR A 12 20.27 3.54 1.98
CA TYR A 12 18.97 3.00 2.42
C TYR A 12 18.24 2.26 1.30
N VAL A 13 18.35 2.73 0.04
CA VAL A 13 17.71 2.10 -1.11
C VAL A 13 18.36 0.75 -1.39
N LEU A 14 19.70 0.70 -1.34
CA LEU A 14 20.44 -0.56 -1.42
C LEU A 14 19.98 -1.53 -0.31
N LYS A 15 19.90 -1.09 0.95
CA LYS A 15 19.47 -1.93 2.07
C LYS A 15 18.06 -2.51 1.87
N ILE A 16 17.10 -1.70 1.41
CA ILE A 16 15.75 -2.17 1.09
C ILE A 16 15.79 -3.15 -0.09
N HIS A 17 16.59 -2.87 -1.12
CA HIS A 17 16.76 -3.78 -2.25
C HIS A 17 17.32 -5.14 -1.82
N MET A 18 18.30 -5.20 -0.91
CA MET A 18 18.85 -6.47 -0.43
C MET A 18 17.78 -7.41 0.15
N ARG A 19 16.71 -6.83 0.72
CA ARG A 19 15.58 -7.61 1.25
C ARG A 19 14.85 -8.41 0.17
N THR A 20 14.90 -7.99 -1.11
CA THR A 20 14.27 -8.74 -2.21
C THR A 20 14.98 -10.04 -2.51
N HIS A 21 16.30 -10.11 -2.28
CA HIS A 21 17.08 -11.34 -2.46
C HIS A 21 16.84 -12.33 -1.33
N THR A 22 16.78 -11.83 -0.09
CA THR A 22 16.54 -12.68 1.11
C THR A 22 15.07 -13.06 1.31
N GLY A 23 14.15 -12.47 0.54
CA GLY A 23 12.71 -12.58 0.80
C GLY A 23 12.25 -11.91 2.11
N PHE A 24 13.12 -11.22 2.84
CA PHE A 24 12.82 -10.64 4.14
C PHE A 24 11.82 -9.49 4.04
N LYS A 25 10.67 -9.63 4.71
CA LYS A 25 9.58 -8.66 4.71
C LYS A 25 9.20 -8.30 6.16
N PRO A 26 9.96 -7.41 6.82
CA PRO A 26 9.77 -7.13 8.24
C PRO A 26 8.49 -6.35 8.56
N LEU A 27 7.87 -5.74 7.55
CA LEU A 27 6.72 -4.88 7.75
C LEU A 27 5.46 -5.69 7.49
N LYS A 28 4.76 -6.12 8.55
CA LYS A 28 3.46 -6.79 8.43
C LYS A 28 2.32 -5.76 8.44
N CYS A 29 1.33 -5.93 7.58
CA CYS A 29 0.17 -5.06 7.56
C CYS A 29 -0.67 -5.33 8.82
N LYS A 30 -1.22 -4.27 9.43
CA LYS A 30 -2.09 -4.39 10.61
C LYS A 30 -3.52 -4.81 10.29
N PHE A 31 -3.90 -4.73 9.01
CA PHE A 31 -5.27 -4.99 8.54
C PHE A 31 -5.41 -6.31 7.77
N CYS A 32 -4.30 -6.93 7.36
CA CYS A 32 -4.29 -8.22 6.66
C CYS A 32 -2.91 -8.90 6.80
N ASP A 33 -2.77 -10.13 6.33
CA ASP A 33 -1.51 -10.90 6.45
C ASP A 33 -0.42 -10.52 5.44
N LYS A 34 -0.62 -9.48 4.62
CA LYS A 34 0.39 -9.03 3.68
C LYS A 34 1.58 -8.41 4.40
N SER A 35 2.78 -8.76 3.95
CA SER A 35 4.03 -8.21 4.46
C SER A 35 4.86 -7.57 3.34
N PHE A 36 5.66 -6.56 3.68
CA PHE A 36 6.39 -5.71 2.75
C PHE A 36 7.85 -5.55 3.17
N SER A 37 8.73 -5.44 2.17
CA SER A 37 10.16 -5.16 2.35
C SER A 37 10.48 -3.65 2.36
N ASP A 38 9.61 -2.84 1.75
CA ASP A 38 9.75 -1.39 1.61
C ASP A 38 8.65 -0.64 2.41
N PRO A 39 9.03 0.25 3.35
CA PRO A 39 8.10 1.10 4.08
C PRO A 39 7.18 1.95 3.20
N SER A 40 7.66 2.44 2.06
CA SER A 40 6.88 3.29 1.17
C SER A 40 5.71 2.51 0.55
N ASN A 41 5.96 1.26 0.17
CA ASN A 41 4.94 0.37 -0.37
C ASN A 41 3.94 -0.07 0.71
N MET A 42 4.41 -0.37 1.92
CA MET A 42 3.52 -0.63 3.06
C MET A 42 2.58 0.55 3.32
N LYS A 43 3.12 1.78 3.38
CA LYS A 43 2.32 2.98 3.63
C LYS A 43 1.24 3.19 2.56
N LYS A 44 1.59 3.01 1.29
CA LYS A 44 0.62 3.07 0.19
C LYS A 44 -0.47 2.00 0.34
N HIS A 45 -0.09 0.78 0.72
CA HIS A 45 -1.04 -0.31 0.94
C HIS A 45 -1.99 -0.05 2.12
N VAL A 46 -1.47 0.39 3.27
CA VAL A 46 -2.27 0.74 4.45
C VAL A 46 -3.29 1.83 4.14
N LYS A 47 -2.91 2.82 3.31
CA LYS A 47 -3.84 3.86 2.85
C LYS A 47 -5.02 3.29 2.05
N LEU A 48 -4.83 2.17 1.34
CA LEU A 48 -5.94 1.51 0.65
C LEU A 48 -6.96 0.96 1.64
N HIS A 49 -6.51 0.33 2.72
CA HIS A 49 -7.41 -0.11 3.80
C HIS A 49 -8.16 1.06 4.42
N GLU A 50 -7.52 2.21 4.63
CA GLU A 50 -8.19 3.41 5.14
C GLU A 50 -9.24 3.94 4.15
N THR A 51 -8.97 3.92 2.84
CA THR A 51 -9.94 4.33 1.81
C THR A 51 -11.07 3.33 1.58
N GLU A 52 -10.84 2.06 1.87
CA GLU A 52 -11.85 0.98 1.81
C GLU A 52 -12.69 0.91 3.09
N ASN A 53 -12.13 1.30 4.24
CA ASN A 53 -12.85 1.36 5.51
C ASN A 53 -13.55 2.70 5.72
N THR A 54 -13.20 3.73 4.93
CA THR A 54 -13.94 5.00 4.95
C THR A 54 -15.24 4.84 4.18
N VAL A 55 -16.33 5.15 4.87
CA VAL A 55 -17.66 5.19 4.25
C VAL A 55 -17.78 6.48 3.45
N HIS A 56 -17.99 6.34 2.14
CA HIS A 56 -18.18 7.44 1.21
C HIS A 56 -19.68 7.75 1.11
N LYS A 57 -20.10 8.94 1.52
CA LYS A 57 -21.52 9.33 1.52
C LYS A 57 -21.86 10.18 0.29
N CYS A 58 -22.91 9.80 -0.44
CA CYS A 58 -23.44 10.60 -1.54
C CYS A 58 -24.09 11.88 -0.98
N LYS A 59 -23.73 13.04 -1.55
CA LYS A 59 -24.25 14.35 -1.10
C LYS A 59 -25.70 14.59 -1.51
N HIS A 60 -26.18 13.93 -2.58
CA HIS A 60 -27.54 14.15 -3.10
C HIS A 60 -28.59 13.26 -2.43
N CYS A 61 -28.28 12.01 -2.13
CA CYS A 61 -29.24 11.04 -1.59
C CYS A 61 -28.85 10.50 -0.20
N GLY A 62 -27.68 10.86 0.33
CA GLY A 62 -27.21 10.41 1.63
C GLY A 62 -26.78 8.94 1.71
N ARG A 63 -26.81 8.18 0.60
CA ARG A 63 -26.37 6.77 0.59
C ARG A 63 -24.88 6.64 0.90
N SER A 64 -24.57 5.62 1.68
CA SER A 64 -23.23 5.27 2.13
C SER A 64 -22.64 4.15 1.28
N PHE A 65 -21.39 4.29 0.87
CA PHE A 65 -20.66 3.33 0.05
C PHE A 65 -19.34 2.99 0.72
N VAL A 66 -19.05 1.71 0.89
CA VAL A 66 -17.77 1.24 1.48
C VAL A 66 -16.59 1.48 0.52
N ARG A 67 -16.84 1.48 -0.80
CA ARG A 67 -15.81 1.74 -1.82
C ARG A 67 -16.08 3.05 -2.54
N TYR A 68 -15.04 3.89 -2.67
CA TYR A 68 -15.11 5.15 -3.43
C TYR A 68 -15.60 4.94 -4.87
N ARG A 69 -15.18 3.85 -5.53
CA ARG A 69 -15.64 3.48 -6.88
C ARG A 69 -17.16 3.22 -6.94
N GLY A 70 -17.74 2.68 -5.87
CA GLY A 70 -19.18 2.49 -5.76
C GLY A 70 -19.94 3.82 -5.69
N LEU A 71 -19.41 4.80 -4.96
CA LEU A 71 -19.95 6.16 -4.97
C LEU A 71 -19.82 6.80 -6.36
N LEU A 72 -18.65 6.72 -7.01
CA LEU A 72 -18.43 7.31 -8.33
C LEU A 72 -19.38 6.76 -9.41
N ASN A 73 -19.67 5.46 -9.40
CA ASN A 73 -20.63 4.86 -10.32
C ASN A 73 -22.09 5.24 -9.98
N HIS A 74 -22.38 5.58 -8.73
CA HIS A 74 -23.71 6.00 -8.31
C HIS A 74 -24.03 7.46 -8.66
N ILE A 75 -23.01 8.33 -8.65
CA ILE A 75 -23.16 9.76 -9.00
C ILE A 75 -22.99 10.05 -10.50
N LYS A 76 -22.54 9.05 -11.27
CA LYS A 76 -22.58 9.08 -12.74
C LYS A 76 -24.01 8.84 -13.20
#